data_AF-A0A8X6MKS9-F1
#
_entry.id   AF-A0A8X6MKS9-F1
#
_cell.length_a   1.000
_cell.length_b   1.000
_cell.length_c   1.000
_cell.angle_alpha   90.00
_cell.angle_beta   90.00
_cell.angle_gamma   90.00
#
_symmetry.space_group_name_H-M   'P 1'
#
loop_
_entity.id
_entity.type
_entity.pdbx_description
1 polymer ?
#
loop_
_entity_poly.entity_id
_entity_poly.type
_entity_poly.pdbx_seq_one_letter_code
_entity_poly.pdbx_strand_id
1 'polypeptide(L)'
;MTKRFYRAIYRYSFLIDIDECLNASACPLNTICKNLPGNFSCECKPGFQVKKGEQHFGCEGVVFFVDIDECESSGACISKNTVCISSPESYDCICKDGYYLAAPVRLEHHNPMYNTCYAKGLPCTIRFI
;
A
#
# COMPACT_ATOMS: atom_id res chain seq x y z
N MET A 1 44.13 32.00 -36.99
CA MET A 1 43.64 32.21 -35.61
C MET A 1 42.14 31.99 -35.56
N THR A 2 41.67 30.79 -35.22
CA THR A 2 40.23 30.47 -35.14
C THR A 2 39.82 30.35 -33.67
N LYS A 3 39.71 31.49 -32.99
CA LYS A 3 39.25 31.53 -31.59
C LYS A 3 37.72 31.67 -31.55
N ARG A 4 37.07 30.55 -31.18
CA ARG A 4 35.92 30.47 -30.26
C ARG A 4 34.64 31.22 -30.66
N PHE A 5 33.85 30.62 -31.54
CA PHE A 5 32.41 30.92 -31.66
C PHE A 5 31.51 30.04 -30.75
N TYR A 6 32.08 29.10 -30.00
CA TYR A 6 31.34 28.18 -29.12
C TYR A 6 31.04 28.71 -27.69
N ARG A 7 31.40 29.96 -27.37
CA ARG A 7 31.29 30.50 -25.99
C ARG A 7 30.25 31.61 -25.80
N ALA A 8 29.46 31.95 -26.81
CA ALA A 8 28.51 33.07 -26.75
C ALA A 8 27.02 32.66 -26.65
N ILE A 9 26.68 31.37 -26.70
CA ILE A 9 25.27 30.91 -26.61
C ILE A 9 24.84 30.71 -25.14
N TYR A 10 25.77 30.41 -24.24
CA TYR A 10 25.48 30.15 -22.81
C TYR A 10 25.26 31.39 -21.94
N ARG A 11 25.28 32.61 -22.49
CA ARG A 11 25.18 33.86 -21.70
C ARG A 11 23.84 34.59 -21.78
N TYR A 12 22.94 34.20 -22.68
CA TYR A 12 21.62 34.83 -22.84
C TYR A 12 20.43 34.00 -22.33
N SER A 13 20.66 32.73 -21.97
CA SER A 13 19.61 31.83 -21.47
C SER A 13 19.08 32.15 -20.07
N PHE A 14 19.62 33.18 -19.40
CA PHE A 14 19.20 33.60 -18.06
C PHE A 14 18.13 34.71 -18.10
N LEU A 15 17.96 35.41 -19.22
CA LEU A 15 17.04 36.57 -19.34
C LEU A 15 15.64 36.20 -19.82
N ILE A 16 15.52 35.09 -20.56
CA ILE A 16 14.24 34.52 -21.00
C ILE A 16 14.36 33.01 -20.82
N ASP A 17 13.58 32.50 -19.87
CA ASP A 17 13.43 31.08 -19.64
C ASP A 17 12.56 30.46 -20.74
N ILE A 18 12.96 29.31 -21.25
CA ILE A 18 12.18 28.57 -22.25
C ILE A 18 11.39 27.52 -21.49
N ASP A 19 10.06 27.53 -21.61
CA ASP A 19 9.25 26.50 -20.97
C ASP A 19 9.32 25.19 -21.76
N GLU A 20 10.22 24.29 -21.36
CA GLU A 20 10.34 22.98 -22.01
C GLU A 20 9.11 22.09 -21.78
N CYS A 21 8.27 22.37 -20.76
CA CYS A 21 7.05 21.60 -20.50
C CYS A 21 5.96 21.79 -21.56
N LEU A 22 6.09 22.80 -22.43
CA LEU A 22 5.23 22.94 -23.62
C LEU A 22 5.51 21.84 -24.67
N ASN A 23 6.65 21.15 -24.58
CA ASN A 23 6.95 19.99 -25.39
C ASN A 23 6.44 18.71 -24.70
N ALA A 24 5.48 18.02 -25.33
CA ALA A 24 4.90 16.78 -24.80
C ALA A 24 5.94 15.66 -24.57
N SER A 25 7.09 15.72 -25.24
CA SER A 25 8.19 14.76 -25.12
C SER A 25 9.26 15.18 -24.11
N ALA A 26 9.11 16.33 -23.42
CA ALA A 26 10.10 16.81 -22.46
C ALA A 26 10.25 15.87 -21.27
N CYS A 27 9.14 15.27 -20.80
CA CYS A 27 9.16 14.34 -19.68
C CYS A 27 8.64 12.94 -20.06
N PRO A 28 9.12 11.87 -19.38
CA PRO A 28 8.62 10.52 -19.55
C PRO A 28 7.12 10.38 -19.23
N LEU A 29 6.51 9.29 -19.70
CA LEU A 29 5.13 8.95 -19.34
C LEU A 29 4.95 8.87 -17.81
N ASN A 30 3.73 9.19 -17.35
CA ASN A 30 3.34 9.20 -15.93
C ASN A 30 4.12 10.17 -15.04
N THR A 31 4.62 11.26 -15.62
CA THR A 31 5.25 12.36 -14.88
C THR A 31 4.44 13.66 -14.96
N ILE A 32 4.79 14.60 -14.10
CA ILE A 32 4.37 15.99 -14.10
C ILE A 32 5.63 16.81 -14.40
N CYS A 33 5.59 17.59 -15.48
CA CYS A 33 6.66 18.52 -15.83
C CYS A 33 6.50 19.81 -15.02
N LYS A 34 7.59 20.29 -14.42
CA LYS A 34 7.69 21.59 -13.77
C LYS A 34 8.82 22.38 -14.42
N ASN A 35 8.45 23.48 -15.06
CA ASN A 35 9.41 24.41 -15.62
C ASN A 35 10.13 25.18 -14.49
N LEU A 36 11.45 25.36 -14.62
CA LEU A 36 12.32 26.03 -13.65
C LEU A 36 13.20 27.06 -14.39
N PRO A 37 13.68 28.12 -13.74
CA PRO A 37 14.58 29.06 -14.41
C PRO A 37 15.87 28.38 -14.90
N GLY A 38 16.01 28.26 -16.23
CA GLY A 38 17.14 27.68 -16.93
C GLY A 38 17.11 26.15 -17.07
N ASN A 39 16.04 25.46 -16.66
CA ASN A 39 15.87 24.01 -16.81
C ASN A 39 14.42 23.55 -16.51
N PHE A 40 14.12 22.26 -16.59
CA PHE A 40 12.85 21.69 -16.11
C PHE A 40 13.09 20.48 -15.21
N SER A 41 12.05 20.04 -14.51
CA SER A 41 12.06 18.82 -13.71
C SER A 41 10.83 17.97 -14.00
N CYS A 42 11.01 16.65 -13.97
CA CYS A 42 9.95 15.67 -14.18
C CYS A 42 9.75 14.88 -12.90
N GLU A 43 8.59 14.98 -12.29
CA GLU A 43 8.24 14.24 -11.08
C GLU A 43 7.18 13.17 -11.38
N CYS A 44 7.26 12.01 -10.75
CA CYS A 44 6.23 10.99 -10.95
C CYS A 44 4.86 11.49 -10.47
N LYS A 45 3.80 11.17 -11.22
CA LYS A 45 2.43 11.41 -10.80
C LYS A 45 2.13 10.65 -9.49
N PRO A 46 1.18 11.10 -8.66
CA PRO A 46 0.70 10.34 -7.51
C PRO A 46 0.34 8.90 -7.92
N GLY A 47 0.79 7.91 -7.14
CA GLY A 47 0.62 6.50 -7.50
C GLY A 47 1.74 5.93 -8.38
N PHE A 48 2.80 6.68 -8.68
CA PHE A 48 3.95 6.19 -9.46
C PHE A 48 5.29 6.48 -8.77
N GLN A 49 6.28 5.62 -8.98
CA GLN A 49 7.66 5.80 -8.49
C GLN A 49 8.70 5.54 -9.58
N VAL A 50 9.89 6.12 -9.41
CA VAL A 50 11.02 5.93 -10.33
C VAL A 50 11.49 4.48 -10.28
N LYS A 51 11.64 3.83 -11.45
CA LYS A 51 12.26 2.50 -11.53
C LYS A 51 13.69 2.55 -10.97
N LYS A 52 13.98 1.73 -9.95
CA LYS A 52 15.34 1.60 -9.40
C LYS A 52 16.28 1.01 -10.46
N GLY A 53 17.37 1.71 -10.77
CA GLY A 53 18.47 1.20 -11.61
C GLY A 53 18.68 1.95 -12.93
N GLU A 54 17.76 2.82 -13.33
CA GLU A 54 17.92 3.62 -14.56
C GLU A 54 17.90 5.10 -14.21
N GLN A 55 19.00 5.78 -14.53
CA GLN A 55 19.13 7.23 -14.35
C GLN A 55 18.25 7.90 -15.40
N HIS A 56 17.00 8.14 -15.00
CA HIS A 56 15.92 8.73 -15.81
C HIS A 56 15.33 7.77 -16.84
N PHE A 57 14.00 7.86 -17.01
CA PHE A 57 13.16 7.31 -18.09
C PHE A 57 12.02 6.34 -17.72
N GLY A 58 11.57 6.29 -16.46
CA GLY A 58 10.25 5.68 -16.20
C GLY A 58 9.71 5.84 -14.79
N CYS A 59 8.45 6.26 -14.71
CA CYS A 59 7.62 6.15 -13.51
C CYS A 59 6.70 4.93 -13.67
N GLU A 60 6.84 3.94 -12.78
CA GLU A 60 6.00 2.75 -12.75
C GLU A 60 4.96 2.87 -11.65
N GLY A 61 3.76 2.32 -11.89
CA GLY A 61 2.66 2.39 -10.93
C GLY A 61 3.02 1.63 -9.66
N VAL A 62 2.82 2.27 -8.52
CA VAL A 62 2.90 1.65 -7.20
C VAL A 62 1.50 1.53 -6.62
N VAL A 63 1.12 0.30 -6.26
CA VAL A 63 -0.10 0.06 -5.48
C VAL A 63 0.25 0.37 -4.03
N PHE A 64 -0.36 1.42 -3.48
CA PHE A 64 -0.30 1.68 -2.04
C PHE A 64 -1.27 0.75 -1.34
N PHE A 65 -0.76 -0.34 -0.76
CA PHE A 65 -1.52 -1.13 0.20
C PHE A 65 -1.58 -0.33 1.50
N VAL A 66 -2.75 0.20 1.81
CA VAL A 66 -3.05 0.74 3.14
C VAL A 66 -3.55 -0.44 3.95
N ASP A 67 -2.85 -0.75 5.03
CA ASP A 67 -3.33 -1.73 6.01
C ASP A 67 -4.59 -1.14 6.68
N ILE A 68 -5.71 -1.84 6.54
CA ILE A 68 -6.98 -1.43 7.13
C ILE A 68 -7.11 -2.26 8.41
N ASP A 69 -7.12 -1.62 9.58
CA ASP A 69 -7.34 -2.35 10.82
C ASP A 69 -8.81 -2.76 10.94
N GLU A 70 -9.12 -4.00 10.55
CA GLU A 70 -10.48 -4.52 10.63
C GLU A 70 -10.96 -4.69 12.09
N CYS A 71 -10.06 -4.69 13.09
CA CYS A 71 -10.42 -4.75 14.50
C CYS A 71 -11.07 -3.45 15.00
N GLU A 72 -10.91 -2.33 14.30
CA GLU A 72 -11.66 -1.09 14.57
C GLU A 72 -13.13 -1.18 14.11
N SER A 73 -13.48 -2.17 13.28
CA SER A 73 -14.85 -2.37 12.81
C SER A 73 -15.73 -2.98 13.89
N SER A 74 -16.94 -2.41 14.07
CA SER A 74 -17.94 -2.97 14.97
C SER A 74 -18.38 -4.35 14.47
N GLY A 75 -17.93 -5.41 15.13
CA GLY A 75 -18.24 -6.80 14.75
C GLY A 75 -17.11 -7.57 14.09
N ALA A 76 -15.86 -7.08 14.16
CA ALA A 76 -14.67 -7.79 13.69
C ALA A 76 -14.63 -9.26 14.17
N CYS A 77 -15.00 -9.51 15.42
CA CYS A 77 -15.17 -10.86 15.95
C CYS A 77 -16.59 -11.11 16.43
N ILE A 78 -17.21 -12.21 15.95
CA ILE A 78 -18.58 -12.61 16.28
C ILE A 78 -18.71 -13.10 17.74
N SER A 79 -17.65 -13.69 18.30
CA SER A 79 -17.67 -14.35 19.61
C SER A 79 -17.16 -13.45 20.73
N LYS A 80 -17.95 -13.31 21.82
CA LYS A 80 -17.61 -12.47 22.98
C LYS A 80 -16.33 -12.86 23.73
N ASN A 81 -15.89 -14.12 23.57
CA ASN A 81 -14.70 -14.67 24.22
C ASN A 81 -13.47 -14.69 23.32
N THR A 82 -13.45 -13.81 22.32
CA THR A 82 -12.31 -13.62 21.42
C THR A 82 -11.63 -12.27 21.62
N VAL A 83 -10.39 -12.18 21.14
CA VAL A 83 -9.59 -10.97 20.97
C VAL A 83 -9.25 -10.88 19.48
N CYS A 84 -9.48 -9.71 18.89
CA CYS A 84 -9.10 -9.43 17.51
C CYS A 84 -7.63 -9.02 17.45
N ILE A 85 -6.88 -9.56 16.49
CA ILE A 85 -5.49 -9.22 16.21
C ILE A 85 -5.40 -8.87 14.72
N SER A 86 -5.15 -7.60 14.40
CA SER A 86 -4.87 -7.16 13.03
C SER A 86 -3.43 -7.49 12.62
N SER A 87 -3.22 -7.78 11.35
CA SER A 87 -1.95 -8.11 10.71
C SER A 87 -1.91 -7.53 9.29
N PRO A 88 -0.71 -7.31 8.70
CA PRO A 88 -0.60 -6.65 7.39
C PRO A 88 -1.31 -7.33 6.21
N GLU A 89 -1.74 -8.59 6.38
CA GLU A 89 -2.42 -9.38 5.36
C GLU A 89 -3.90 -9.64 5.70
N SER A 90 -4.34 -9.48 6.96
CA SER A 90 -5.72 -9.71 7.45
C SER A 90 -5.89 -9.47 8.96
N TYR A 91 -6.97 -9.96 9.57
CA TYR A 91 -7.18 -10.01 11.01
C TYR A 91 -7.57 -11.43 11.48
N ASP A 92 -7.21 -11.76 12.72
CA ASP A 92 -7.55 -13.02 13.38
C ASP A 92 -8.33 -12.80 14.68
N CYS A 93 -9.29 -13.68 14.95
CA CYS A 93 -10.03 -13.71 16.20
C CYS A 93 -9.57 -14.87 17.07
N ILE A 94 -8.69 -14.60 18.03
CA ILE A 94 -8.15 -15.64 18.94
C ILE A 94 -8.95 -15.72 20.23
N CYS A 95 -8.99 -16.89 20.87
CA CYS A 95 -9.67 -17.04 22.15
C CYS A 95 -8.93 -16.32 23.29
N LYS A 96 -9.69 -15.69 24.19
CA LYS A 96 -9.17 -15.15 25.46
C LYS A 96 -8.55 -16.25 26.32
N ASP A 97 -7.70 -15.85 27.27
CA ASP A 97 -7.13 -16.77 28.26
C ASP A 97 -8.22 -17.56 28.98
N GLY A 98 -7.95 -18.85 29.17
CA GLY A 98 -8.95 -19.77 29.74
C GLY A 98 -9.98 -20.29 28.74
N TYR A 99 -9.90 -19.90 27.45
CA TYR A 99 -10.76 -20.44 26.39
C TYR A 99 -9.96 -21.16 25.29
N TYR A 100 -10.63 -21.99 24.49
CA TYR A 100 -10.05 -22.69 23.35
C TYR A 100 -11.07 -22.82 22.20
N LEU A 101 -10.57 -22.85 20.97
CA LEU A 101 -11.37 -23.23 19.81
C LEU A 101 -11.65 -24.73 19.90
N ALA A 102 -12.93 -25.13 19.89
CA ALA A 102 -13.21 -26.54 19.67
C ALA A 102 -12.71 -26.88 18.26
N ALA A 103 -11.88 -27.93 18.15
CA ALA A 103 -11.56 -28.51 16.84
C ALA A 103 -12.87 -28.75 16.07
N PRO A 104 -12.89 -28.62 14.73
CA PRO A 104 -14.10 -28.83 13.96
C PRO A 104 -14.64 -30.23 14.25
N VAL A 105 -15.67 -30.31 15.09
CA VAL A 105 -16.50 -31.50 15.14
C VAL A 105 -17.27 -31.44 13.83
N ARG A 106 -17.07 -32.43 12.97
CA ARG A 106 -17.86 -32.61 11.76
C ARG A 106 -19.29 -32.94 12.20
N LEU A 107 -20.04 -31.92 12.59
CA LEU A 107 -21.48 -31.98 12.79
C LEU A 107 -22.11 -31.68 11.44
N GLU A 108 -22.79 -32.68 10.90
CA GLU A 108 -23.20 -32.77 9.51
C GLU A 108 -24.10 -31.61 8.99
N HIS A 109 -24.53 -30.63 9.80
CA HIS A 109 -25.47 -29.59 9.33
C HIS A 109 -25.34 -28.19 9.98
N HIS A 110 -24.20 -27.83 10.57
CA HIS A 110 -23.98 -26.44 10.99
C HIS A 110 -22.70 -25.87 10.37
N ASN A 111 -22.89 -24.77 9.63
CA ASN A 111 -21.88 -23.82 9.14
C ASN A 111 -20.65 -23.80 10.07
N PRO A 112 -19.41 -24.01 9.57
CA PRO A 112 -18.22 -24.19 10.39
C PRO A 112 -18.18 -23.16 11.53
N MET A 113 -18.04 -23.64 12.77
CA MET A 113 -17.88 -22.82 13.98
C MET A 113 -16.49 -22.16 14.02
N TYR A 114 -16.06 -21.53 12.94
CA TYR A 114 -14.89 -20.67 12.96
C TYR A 114 -15.18 -19.58 14.00
N ASN A 115 -14.38 -19.53 15.07
CA ASN A 115 -14.35 -18.46 16.08
C ASN A 115 -15.26 -18.64 17.32
N THR A 116 -15.84 -19.82 17.60
CA THR A 116 -16.48 -20.04 18.92
C THR A 116 -15.50 -20.58 19.95
N CYS A 117 -15.38 -19.87 21.07
CA CYS A 117 -14.41 -20.15 22.14
C CYS A 117 -15.09 -20.76 23.36
N TYR A 118 -14.61 -21.92 23.79
CA TYR A 118 -15.14 -22.68 24.93
C TYR A 118 -14.23 -22.55 26.15
N ALA A 119 -14.82 -22.44 27.34
CA ALA A 119 -14.04 -22.33 28.58
C ALA A 119 -13.32 -23.65 28.90
N LYS A 120 -12.03 -23.56 29.24
CA LYS A 120 -11.23 -24.68 29.75
C LYS A 120 -11.82 -25.14 31.09
N GLY A 121 -12.14 -26.43 31.20
CA GLY A 121 -12.63 -27.04 32.45
C GLY A 121 -14.15 -27.18 32.58
N LEU A 122 -14.94 -26.91 31.54
CA LEU A 122 -16.31 -27.42 31.50
C LEU A 122 -16.25 -28.94 31.37
N PRO A 123 -16.91 -29.72 32.24
CA PRO A 123 -17.08 -31.14 31.98
C PRO A 123 -17.79 -31.28 30.63
N CYS A 124 -17.27 -32.13 29.74
CA CYS A 124 -18.00 -32.55 28.55
C CYS A 124 -19.27 -33.27 29.00
N THR A 125 -20.33 -32.54 29.35
CA THR A 125 -21.66 -33.12 29.50
C THR A 125 -22.22 -33.28 28.10
N ILE A 126 -21.75 -34.31 27.41
CA ILE A 126 -22.48 -34.86 26.28
C ILE A 126 -23.76 -35.44 26.90
N ARG A 127 -24.83 -34.65 26.93
CA ARG A 127 -26.17 -35.20 27.11
C ARG A 127 -26.52 -35.87 25.80
N PHE A 128 -26.26 -37.18 25.73
CA PHE A 128 -27.02 -38.04 24.84
C PHE A 128 -28.46 -38.02 25.37
N ILE A 129 -29.35 -37.33 24.65
CA ILE A 129 -30.80 -37.57 24.74
C ILE A 129 -31.11 -38.58 23.64
#